data_AF-A0A526Q763-F1
#
_entry.id   AF-A0A526Q763-F1
#
_cell.length_a   1.000
_cell.length_b   1.000
_cell.length_c   1.000
_cell.angle_alpha   90.00
_cell.angle_beta   90.00
_cell.angle_gamma   90.00
#
_symmetry.space_group_name_H-M   'P 1'
#
loop_
_entity.id
_entity.type
_entity.pdbx_description
1 polymer ?
#
loop_
_entity_poly.entity_id
_entity_poly.type
_entity_poly.pdbx_seq_one_letter_code
_entity_poly.pdbx_strand_id
1 'polypeptide(L)'
;AKGSGAMVDSADPLAGETWLVVADLQGKAQNARITAAAPVDEADIRAALADRIEIRRETSFDLDRRAVRVRETARLGAITLAERMLPAPSGADADRAILEALREHGLSLLDWGKEAETLRQRLGWLNRGLGAPWPDVSDAALLDRIEDWLLPFLTGAASFT
;
A
#
# COMPACT_ATOMS: atom_id res chain seq x y z
N ALA A 1 -9.71 6.75 17.92
CA ALA A 1 -10.92 5.88 17.92
C ALA A 1 -10.54 4.39 17.90
N LYS A 2 -11.40 3.50 18.43
CA LYS A 2 -11.11 2.06 18.62
C LYS A 2 -11.51 1.12 17.46
N GLY A 3 -12.15 1.63 16.41
CA GLY A 3 -12.52 0.84 15.22
C GLY A 3 -13.75 -0.07 15.38
N SER A 4 -14.44 -0.02 16.52
CA SER A 4 -15.72 -0.68 16.75
C SER A 4 -16.88 0.17 16.22
N GLY A 5 -17.74 -0.41 15.38
CA GLY A 5 -18.95 0.25 14.87
C GLY A 5 -19.99 0.50 15.96
N ALA A 6 -20.79 1.55 15.77
CA ALA A 6 -21.91 1.95 16.63
C ALA A 6 -23.04 2.54 15.76
N MET A 7 -24.27 2.54 16.28
CA MET A 7 -25.46 2.99 15.55
C MET A 7 -26.18 4.13 16.27
N VAL A 8 -26.62 5.12 15.51
CA VAL A 8 -27.61 6.14 15.90
C VAL A 8 -28.98 5.70 15.39
N ASP A 9 -30.05 6.03 16.11
CA ASP A 9 -31.42 5.81 15.65
C ASP A 9 -31.72 6.75 14.47
N SER A 10 -32.30 6.23 13.38
CA SER A 10 -32.58 7.04 12.17
C SER A 10 -33.54 8.21 12.43
N ALA A 11 -34.34 8.16 13.50
CA ALA A 11 -35.23 9.26 13.89
C ALA A 11 -34.55 10.34 14.75
N ASP A 12 -33.31 10.10 15.21
CA ASP A 12 -32.54 11.05 16.01
C ASP A 12 -31.98 12.17 15.11
N PRO A 13 -32.05 13.46 15.51
CA PRO A 13 -31.43 14.56 14.76
C PRO A 13 -29.95 14.33 14.44
N LEU A 14 -29.23 13.59 15.29
CA LEU A 14 -27.81 13.28 15.09
C LEU A 14 -27.56 12.30 13.94
N ALA A 15 -28.59 11.63 13.41
CA ALA A 15 -28.43 10.69 12.30
C ALA A 15 -27.98 11.37 10.98
N GLY A 16 -28.21 12.68 10.85
CA GLY A 16 -27.76 13.47 9.70
C GLY A 16 -26.33 14.02 9.83
N GLU A 17 -25.73 13.88 11.01
CA GLU A 17 -24.42 14.45 11.31
C GLU A 17 -23.30 13.54 10.83
N THR A 18 -22.29 14.13 10.18
CA THR A 18 -21.14 13.37 9.66
C THR A 18 -20.18 12.97 10.79
N TRP A 19 -20.08 13.82 11.82
CA TRP A 19 -19.10 13.70 12.90
C TRP A 19 -19.78 13.83 14.26
N LEU A 20 -19.58 12.82 15.10
CA LEU A 20 -20.14 12.76 16.44
C LEU A 20 -19.05 12.43 17.46
N VAL A 21 -19.07 13.13 18.60
CA VAL A 21 -18.38 12.68 19.80
C VAL A 21 -19.35 11.84 20.62
N VAL A 22 -19.04 10.55 20.76
CA VAL A 22 -19.86 9.62 21.54
C VAL A 22 -19.33 9.55 22.97
N ALA A 23 -20.18 9.92 23.92
CA ALA A 23 -19.88 9.85 25.36
C ALA A 23 -20.31 8.52 25.97
N ASP A 24 -21.39 7.91 25.46
CA ASP A 24 -21.93 6.66 25.98
C ASP A 24 -22.52 5.74 24.89
N LEU A 25 -22.40 4.43 25.12
CA LEU A 25 -22.80 3.35 24.22
C LEU A 25 -23.44 2.21 25.02
N GLN A 26 -24.56 1.69 24.53
CA GLN A 26 -25.23 0.53 25.13
C GLN A 26 -25.28 -0.66 24.16
N GLY A 27 -24.92 -1.85 24.65
CA GLY A 27 -24.99 -3.11 23.88
C GLY A 27 -23.63 -3.79 23.72
N LYS A 28 -23.59 -4.84 22.89
CA LYS A 28 -22.35 -5.55 22.52
C LYS A 28 -21.83 -5.03 21.17
N ALA A 29 -20.54 -5.21 20.93
CA ALA A 29 -19.76 -4.69 19.79
C ALA A 29 -20.45 -4.74 18.41
N GLN A 30 -19.93 -3.97 17.46
CA GLN A 30 -20.42 -3.74 16.08
C GLN A 30 -21.86 -3.20 15.97
N ASN A 31 -22.73 -3.46 16.94
CA ASN A 31 -24.13 -3.01 17.00
C ASN A 31 -24.45 -2.20 18.27
N ALA A 32 -23.45 -1.57 18.89
CA ALA A 32 -23.68 -0.76 20.08
C ALA A 32 -24.52 0.48 19.71
N ARG A 33 -25.62 0.70 20.43
CA ARG A 33 -26.48 1.87 20.24
C ARG A 33 -25.86 3.07 20.97
N ILE A 34 -25.78 4.20 20.28
CA ILE A 34 -25.37 5.48 20.86
C ILE A 34 -26.50 5.99 21.74
N THR A 35 -26.19 6.21 23.02
CA THR A 35 -27.14 6.72 24.03
C THR A 35 -26.87 8.19 24.36
N ALA A 36 -25.62 8.63 24.23
CA ALA A 36 -25.24 10.03 24.38
C ALA A 36 -24.12 10.41 23.40
N ALA A 37 -24.38 11.42 22.56
CA ALA A 37 -23.42 12.01 21.64
C ALA A 37 -23.73 13.48 21.39
N ALA A 38 -22.75 14.20 20.83
CA ALA A 38 -22.90 15.57 20.36
C ALA A 38 -22.28 15.72 18.96
N PRO A 39 -22.85 16.58 18.09
CA PRO A 39 -22.24 16.93 16.82
C PRO A 39 -20.94 17.69 17.05
N VAL A 40 -20.00 17.51 16.14
CA VAL A 40 -18.72 18.22 16.14
C VAL A 40 -18.27 18.46 14.71
N ASP A 41 -17.62 19.59 14.45
CA ASP A 41 -17.04 19.84 13.13
C ASP A 41 -15.67 19.16 12.99
N GLU A 42 -15.31 18.76 11.77
CA GLU A 42 -13.99 18.18 11.51
C GLU A 42 -12.86 19.16 11.84
N ALA A 43 -13.10 20.47 11.63
CA ALA A 43 -12.14 21.51 11.97
C ALA A 43 -11.82 21.53 13.47
N ASP A 44 -12.84 21.37 14.32
CA ASP A 44 -12.68 21.29 15.78
C ASP A 44 -11.97 20.02 16.19
N ILE A 45 -12.30 18.88 15.57
CA ILE A 45 -11.57 17.60 15.77
C ILE A 45 -10.08 17.80 15.47
N ARG A 46 -9.76 18.41 14.33
CA ARG A 46 -8.38 18.64 13.90
C ARG A 46 -7.62 19.58 14.82
N ALA A 47 -8.27 20.63 15.30
CA ALA A 47 -7.66 21.59 16.23
C ALA A 47 -7.44 20.95 17.61
N ALA A 48 -8.44 20.25 18.14
CA ALA A 48 -8.41 19.70 19.50
C ALA A 48 -7.56 18.42 19.64
N LEU A 49 -7.43 17.64 18.56
CA LEU A 49 -6.73 16.33 18.57
C LEU A 49 -5.55 16.29 17.59
N ALA A 50 -4.98 17.45 17.25
CA ALA A 50 -3.87 17.58 16.29
C ALA A 50 -2.69 16.65 16.61
N ASP A 51 -2.34 16.52 17.89
CA ASP A 51 -1.27 15.69 18.43
C ASP A 51 -1.53 14.18 18.30
N ARG A 52 -2.79 13.78 18.05
CA ARG A 52 -3.23 12.39 17.89
C ARG A 52 -3.55 12.03 16.45
N ILE A 53 -3.45 12.99 15.52
CA ILE A 53 -3.64 12.74 14.10
C ILE A 53 -2.32 12.25 13.51
N GLU A 54 -2.35 11.03 13.00
CA GLU A 54 -1.21 10.41 12.36
C GLU A 54 -1.31 10.56 10.84
N ILE A 55 -0.26 11.10 10.23
CA ILE A 55 -0.11 11.10 8.77
C ILE A 55 0.71 9.87 8.39
N ARG A 56 0.10 8.98 7.62
CA ARG A 56 0.75 7.76 7.13
C ARG A 56 0.82 7.78 5.61
N ARG A 57 2.02 7.53 5.08
CA ARG A 57 2.26 7.28 3.65
C ARG A 57 2.43 5.80 3.42
N GLU A 58 1.68 5.28 2.46
CA GLU A 58 1.77 3.88 2.04
C GLU A 58 2.10 3.86 0.56
N THR A 59 3.19 3.15 0.24
CA THR A 59 3.58 2.86 -1.14
C THR A 59 3.08 1.47 -1.46
N SER A 60 2.33 1.33 -2.55
CA SER A 60 1.78 0.05 -3.02
C SER A 60 1.94 -0.05 -4.52
N PHE A 61 2.09 -1.26 -5.04
CA PHE A 61 2.11 -1.48 -6.48
C PHE A 61 0.69 -1.82 -6.97
N ASP A 62 0.22 -1.11 -8.00
CA ASP A 62 -1.06 -1.39 -8.64
C ASP A 62 -0.85 -2.30 -9.85
N LEU A 63 -1.33 -3.54 -9.75
CA LEU A 63 -1.15 -4.57 -10.78
C LEU A 63 -1.85 -4.22 -12.10
N ASP A 64 -3.04 -3.61 -12.03
CA ASP A 64 -3.83 -3.27 -13.22
C ASP A 64 -3.18 -2.15 -14.02
N ARG A 65 -2.63 -1.14 -13.34
CA ARG A 65 -1.91 -0.02 -13.97
C ARG A 65 -0.41 -0.28 -14.14
N ARG A 66 0.10 -1.40 -13.63
CA ARG A 66 1.53 -1.74 -13.56
C ARG A 66 2.39 -0.58 -13.06
N ALA A 67 1.91 0.11 -12.01
CA ALA A 67 2.52 1.35 -11.52
C ALA A 67 2.52 1.44 -9.99
N VAL A 68 3.58 2.03 -9.45
CA VAL A 68 3.70 2.38 -8.04
C VAL A 68 2.76 3.53 -7.73
N ARG A 69 2.04 3.39 -6.62
CA ARG A 69 1.14 4.39 -6.08
C ARG A 69 1.54 4.72 -4.66
N VAL A 70 1.45 6.01 -4.32
CA VAL A 70 1.68 6.49 -2.96
C VAL A 70 0.41 7.13 -2.46
N ARG A 71 -0.10 6.62 -1.35
CA ARG A 71 -1.31 7.11 -0.70
C ARG A 71 -0.94 7.72 0.63
N GLU A 72 -1.38 8.94 0.88
CA GLU A 72 -1.25 9.59 2.18
C GLU A 72 -2.62 9.62 2.87
N THR A 73 -2.66 9.10 4.09
CA THR A 73 -3.85 9.08 4.93
C THR A 73 -3.59 9.85 6.22
N ALA A 74 -4.52 10.73 6.57
CA ALA A 74 -4.58 11.36 7.89
C ALA A 74 -5.58 10.57 8.73
N ARG A 75 -5.13 10.02 9.86
CA ARG A 75 -5.93 9.09 10.67
C ARG A 75 -6.00 9.53 12.13
N LEU A 76 -7.14 9.30 12.76
CA LEU A 76 -7.36 9.47 14.19
C LEU A 76 -7.67 8.10 14.83
N GLY A 77 -6.61 7.35 15.15
CA GLY A 77 -6.72 5.92 15.44
C GLY A 77 -7.28 5.17 14.22
N ALA A 78 -8.38 4.45 14.39
CA ALA A 78 -8.98 3.69 13.29
C ALA A 78 -9.76 4.53 12.24
N ILE A 79 -10.01 5.82 12.48
CA ILE A 79 -10.78 6.68 11.57
C ILE A 79 -9.84 7.32 10.55
N THR A 80 -10.16 7.25 9.27
CA THR A 80 -9.50 8.04 8.22
C THR A 80 -10.22 9.38 8.08
N LEU A 81 -9.54 10.49 8.39
CA LEU A 81 -10.08 11.85 8.26
C LEU A 81 -9.94 12.37 6.83
N ALA A 82 -8.80 12.07 6.19
CA ALA A 82 -8.55 12.44 4.81
C ALA A 82 -7.66 11.39 4.16
N GLU A 83 -7.86 11.22 2.86
CA GLU A 83 -7.06 10.36 2.00
C GLU A 83 -6.78 11.10 0.70
N ARG A 84 -5.52 11.06 0.27
CA ARG A 84 -5.13 11.60 -1.03
C ARG A 84 -4.06 10.73 -1.69
N MET A 85 -4.14 10.65 -3.01
CA MET A 85 -3.06 10.13 -3.82
C MET A 85 -1.96 11.18 -3.93
N LEU A 86 -0.73 10.77 -3.63
CA LEU A 86 0.46 11.56 -3.90
C LEU A 86 0.98 11.24 -5.30
N PRO A 87 1.81 12.14 -5.89
CA PRO A 87 2.56 11.82 -7.09
C PRO A 87 3.36 10.54 -6.90
N ALA A 88 3.52 9.77 -7.97
CA ALA A 88 4.39 8.61 -7.96
C ALA A 88 5.83 9.05 -7.61
N PRO A 89 6.60 8.19 -6.92
CA PRO A 89 8.00 8.49 -6.65
C PRO A 89 8.79 8.63 -7.95
N SER A 90 9.98 9.21 -7.87
CA SER A 90 10.88 9.34 -9.02
C SER A 90 12.32 9.07 -8.60
N GLY A 91 13.18 8.74 -9.59
CA GLY A 91 14.57 8.43 -9.34
C GLY A 91 14.74 7.20 -8.45
N ALA A 92 15.70 7.24 -7.52
CA ALA A 92 16.04 6.10 -6.66
C ALA A 92 14.86 5.58 -5.81
N ASP A 93 13.92 6.44 -5.42
CA ASP A 93 12.73 6.01 -4.69
C ASP A 93 11.76 5.21 -5.56
N ALA A 94 11.65 5.56 -6.85
CA ALA A 94 10.88 4.77 -7.81
C ALA A 94 11.55 3.44 -8.07
N ASP A 95 12.87 3.42 -8.27
CA ASP A 95 13.63 2.20 -8.52
C ASP A 95 13.45 1.22 -7.36
N ARG A 96 13.63 1.70 -6.12
CA ARG A 96 13.41 0.88 -4.93
C ARG A 96 11.99 0.36 -4.83
N ALA A 97 10.98 1.19 -5.10
CA ALA A 97 9.58 0.76 -5.06
C ALA A 97 9.26 -0.31 -6.14
N ILE A 98 9.91 -0.22 -7.30
CA ILE A 98 9.81 -1.22 -8.37
C ILE A 98 10.47 -2.53 -7.94
N LEU A 99 11.65 -2.50 -7.31
CA LEU A 99 12.30 -3.69 -6.79
C LEU A 99 11.47 -4.38 -5.69
N GLU A 100 10.88 -3.60 -4.78
CA GLU A 100 9.97 -4.09 -3.75
C GLU A 100 8.74 -4.78 -4.38
N ALA A 101 8.14 -4.16 -5.40
CA ALA A 101 7.01 -4.74 -6.13
C ALA A 101 7.37 -6.07 -6.79
N LEU A 102 8.58 -6.20 -7.35
CA LEU A 102 9.06 -7.45 -7.95
C LEU A 102 9.29 -8.54 -6.90
N ARG A 103 9.73 -8.18 -5.69
CA ARG A 103 9.85 -9.13 -4.58
C ARG A 103 8.50 -9.62 -4.10
N GLU A 104 7.51 -8.74 -4.01
CA GLU A 104 6.18 -9.06 -3.51
C GLU A 104 5.35 -9.85 -4.53
N HIS A 105 5.41 -9.47 -5.81
CA HIS A 105 4.53 -10.01 -6.85
C HIS A 105 5.24 -10.92 -7.87
N GLY A 106 6.56 -11.03 -7.79
CA GLY A 106 7.38 -11.88 -8.64
C GLY A 106 7.85 -11.24 -9.93
N LEU A 107 8.78 -11.92 -10.61
CA LEU A 107 9.42 -11.45 -11.84
C LEU A 107 8.50 -11.42 -13.06
N SER A 108 7.31 -12.00 -12.98
CA SER A 108 6.32 -11.95 -14.07
C SER A 108 5.79 -10.54 -14.34
N LEU A 109 6.05 -9.58 -13.44
CA LEU A 109 5.76 -8.17 -13.70
C LEU A 109 6.68 -7.54 -14.74
N LEU A 110 7.84 -8.13 -15.01
CA LEU A 110 8.71 -7.72 -16.10
C LEU A 110 8.14 -8.26 -17.42
N ASP A 111 8.23 -7.46 -18.47
CA ASP A 111 7.91 -7.94 -19.82
C ASP A 111 9.07 -8.76 -20.37
N TRP A 112 9.07 -10.05 -20.04
CA TRP A 112 10.06 -11.00 -20.55
C TRP A 112 9.80 -11.25 -22.03
N GLY A 113 10.50 -10.50 -22.89
CA GLY A 113 10.56 -10.80 -24.31
C GLY A 113 11.00 -12.24 -24.57
N LYS A 114 10.60 -12.80 -25.71
CA LYS A 114 10.85 -14.20 -26.07
C LYS A 114 12.35 -14.56 -26.01
N GLU A 115 13.20 -13.64 -26.43
CA GLU A 115 14.65 -13.78 -26.44
C GLU A 115 15.21 -13.87 -25.01
N ALA A 116 14.72 -13.03 -24.11
CA ALA A 116 15.13 -13.01 -22.71
C ALA A 116 14.73 -14.31 -22.01
N GLU A 117 13.50 -14.77 -22.23
CA GLU A 117 13.01 -16.03 -21.67
C GLU A 117 13.81 -17.23 -22.23
N THR A 118 14.09 -17.25 -23.53
CA THR A 118 14.91 -18.30 -24.15
C THR A 118 16.33 -18.33 -23.57
N LEU A 119 16.95 -17.16 -23.39
CA LEU A 119 18.27 -17.06 -22.77
C LEU A 119 18.25 -17.58 -21.33
N ARG A 120 17.25 -17.17 -20.55
CA ARG A 120 17.07 -17.60 -19.17
C ARG A 120 16.90 -19.11 -19.06
N GLN A 121 16.10 -19.72 -19.93
CA GLN A 121 15.93 -21.18 -19.97
C GLN A 121 17.23 -21.92 -20.32
N ARG A 122 17.98 -21.41 -21.30
CA ARG A 122 19.28 -21.98 -21.69
C ARG A 122 20.31 -21.89 -20.57
N LEU A 123 20.42 -20.74 -19.91
CA LEU A 123 21.31 -20.55 -18.75
C LEU A 123 20.91 -21.45 -17.58
N GLY A 124 19.62 -21.56 -17.28
CA GLY A 124 19.13 -22.45 -16.24
C GLY A 124 19.39 -23.94 -16.54
N TRP A 125 19.28 -24.35 -17.81
CA TRP A 125 19.64 -25.71 -18.23
C TRP A 125 21.15 -25.98 -18.06
N LEU A 126 22.00 -25.04 -18.50
CA LEU A 126 23.46 -25.14 -18.36
C LEU A 126 23.89 -25.17 -16.88
N ASN A 127 23.30 -24.33 -16.03
CA ASN A 127 23.57 -24.33 -14.60
C ASN A 127 23.20 -25.68 -13.94
N ARG A 128 22.03 -26.25 -14.26
CA ARG A 128 21.64 -27.56 -13.70
C ARG A 128 22.48 -28.73 -14.21
N GLY A 129 22.94 -28.68 -15.46
CA GLY A 129 23.69 -29.77 -16.09
C GLY A 129 25.20 -29.72 -15.84
N LEU A 130 25.80 -28.52 -15.91
CA LEU A 130 27.25 -28.30 -15.85
C LEU A 130 27.71 -27.58 -14.58
N GLY A 131 26.81 -26.93 -13.84
CA GLY A 131 27.17 -26.14 -12.66
C GLY A 131 27.95 -24.86 -13.01
N ALA A 132 28.95 -24.51 -12.20
CA ALA A 132 29.78 -23.35 -12.44
C ALA A 132 30.51 -23.41 -13.81
N PRO A 133 30.69 -22.28 -14.51
CA PRO A 133 30.44 -20.89 -14.11
C PRO A 133 29.03 -20.36 -14.44
N TRP A 134 28.11 -21.23 -14.86
CA TRP A 134 26.78 -20.80 -15.28
C TRP A 134 25.96 -20.31 -14.08
N PRO A 135 25.37 -19.09 -14.13
CA PRO A 135 24.66 -18.53 -12.98
C PRO A 135 23.30 -19.21 -12.77
N ASP A 136 22.86 -19.25 -11.52
CA ASP A 136 21.47 -19.61 -11.20
C ASP A 136 20.53 -18.46 -11.60
N VAL A 137 19.63 -18.73 -12.55
CA VAL A 137 18.64 -17.77 -13.07
C VAL A 137 17.20 -18.19 -12.73
N SER A 138 17.04 -18.98 -11.66
CA SER A 138 15.74 -19.22 -11.03
C SER A 138 15.12 -17.91 -10.54
N ASP A 139 13.79 -17.88 -10.35
CA ASP A 139 13.10 -16.68 -9.84
C ASP A 139 13.68 -16.25 -8.49
N ALA A 140 13.91 -17.20 -7.59
CA ALA A 140 14.50 -16.94 -6.28
C ALA A 140 15.89 -16.31 -6.38
N ALA A 141 16.78 -16.87 -7.20
CA ALA A 141 18.14 -16.35 -7.36
C ALA A 141 18.17 -14.97 -8.03
N LEU A 142 17.24 -14.69 -8.96
CA LEU A 142 17.13 -13.38 -9.60
C LEU A 142 16.53 -12.33 -8.68
N LEU A 143 15.58 -12.69 -7.82
CA LEU A 143 15.00 -11.79 -6.81
C LEU A 143 15.98 -11.47 -5.68
N ASP A 144 16.81 -12.44 -5.28
CA ASP A 144 17.82 -12.27 -4.22
C ASP A 144 18.89 -11.23 -4.59
N ARG A 145 19.31 -11.23 -5.86
CA ARG A 145 20.31 -10.30 -6.41
C ARG A 145 19.73 -9.24 -7.33
N ILE A 146 18.46 -8.89 -7.14
CA ILE A 146 17.73 -8.01 -8.07
C ILE A 146 18.39 -6.62 -8.21
N GLU A 147 19.02 -6.13 -7.15
CA GLU A 147 19.83 -4.91 -7.18
C GLU A 147 21.04 -5.02 -8.11
N ASP A 148 21.64 -6.19 -8.26
CA ASP A 148 22.89 -6.32 -9.02
C ASP A 148 22.64 -6.29 -10.54
N TRP A 149 21.55 -6.92 -10.98
CA TRP A 149 21.30 -7.11 -12.40
C TRP A 149 20.22 -6.20 -12.97
N LEU A 150 19.26 -5.72 -12.16
CA LEU A 150 18.14 -4.90 -12.66
C LEU A 150 18.31 -3.42 -12.32
N LEU A 151 18.70 -3.08 -11.08
CA LEU A 151 18.82 -1.68 -10.64
C LEU A 151 19.67 -0.80 -11.58
N PRO A 152 20.80 -1.27 -12.15
CA PRO A 152 21.60 -0.45 -13.07
C PRO A 152 20.88 -0.04 -14.36
N PHE A 153 19.77 -0.71 -14.70
CA PHE A 153 18.98 -0.47 -15.91
C PHE A 153 17.65 0.25 -15.63
N LEU A 154 17.29 0.46 -14.36
CA LEU A 154 16.13 1.26 -14.01
C LEU A 154 16.43 2.75 -14.24
N THR A 155 15.40 3.47 -14.69
CA THR A 155 15.53 4.88 -15.13
C THR A 155 14.94 5.87 -14.12
N GLY A 156 14.52 5.41 -12.94
CA GLY A 156 13.78 6.23 -11.99
C GLY A 156 12.29 6.37 -12.32
N ALA A 157 11.75 5.48 -13.16
CA ALA A 157 10.35 5.44 -13.54
C ALA A 157 9.54 4.54 -12.59
N ALA A 158 8.38 5.02 -12.15
CA ALA A 158 7.52 4.34 -11.17
C ALA A 158 6.47 3.41 -11.82
N SER A 159 6.74 2.91 -13.03
CA SER A 159 5.84 2.05 -13.79
C SER A 159 6.61 1.14 -14.74
N PHE A 160 6.07 -0.06 -15.00
CA PHE A 160 6.52 -0.87 -16.13
C PHE A 160 5.73 -0.45 -17.36
N THR A 161 6.43 0.16 -18.33
CA THR A 161 5.91 0.34 -19.70
C THR A 161 5.93 -0.95 -20.48
#